data_AF-A0A3D3VPB8-F1
#
_entry.id   AF-A0A3D3VPB8-F1
#
_cell.length_a   1.000
_cell.length_b   1.000
_cell.length_c   1.000
_cell.angle_alpha   90.00
_cell.angle_beta   90.00
_cell.angle_gamma   90.00
#
_symmetry.space_group_name_H-M   'P 1'
#
loop_
_entity.id
_entity.type
_entity.pdbx_description
1 polymer ?
#
loop_
_entity_poly.entity_id
_entity_poly.type
_entity_poly.pdbx_seq_one_letter_code
_entity_poly.pdbx_strand_id
1 'polypeptide(L)' 'MTGPVNLTQLFSLTESGRGLPNLHDPLFTPSIPPPLALPARTFDAIRQNDILLHHPYESFQPIISLLEQAA' A
#
# COMPACT_ATOMS: atom_id res chain seq x y z
N MET A 1 -31.47 -17.73 -21.12
CA MET A 1 -30.76 -16.44 -21.02
C MET A 1 -29.30 -16.75 -20.75
N THR A 2 -28.39 -16.29 -21.61
CA THR A 2 -26.96 -16.62 -21.57
C THR A 2 -26.20 -15.39 -21.05
N GLY A 3 -26.00 -15.32 -19.73
CA GLY A 3 -25.18 -14.29 -19.11
C GLY A 3 -23.70 -14.71 -19.03
N PRO A 4 -22.77 -13.77 -18.80
CA PRO A 4 -21.36 -14.11 -18.61
C PRO A 4 -21.20 -15.08 -17.44
N VAL A 5 -20.58 -16.22 -17.71
CA VAL A 5 -20.39 -17.31 -16.74
C VAL A 5 -19.22 -17.01 -15.78
N ASN A 6 -18.36 -16.02 -16.13
CA ASN A 6 -17.22 -15.61 -15.32
C ASN A 6 -17.14 -14.07 -15.22
N LEU A 7 -17.56 -13.52 -14.09
CA LEU A 7 -17.57 -12.08 -13.84
C LEU A 7 -16.19 -11.49 -13.52
N THR A 8 -15.17 -12.30 -13.26
CA THR A 8 -13.79 -11.81 -13.08
C THR A 8 -13.29 -11.08 -14.34
N GLN A 9 -13.83 -11.41 -15.51
CA GLN A 9 -13.51 -10.70 -16.75
C GLN A 9 -13.88 -9.21 -16.71
N LEU A 10 -14.84 -8.81 -15.88
CA LEU A 10 -15.23 -7.40 -15.73
C LEU A 10 -14.13 -6.54 -15.15
N PHE A 11 -13.17 -7.10 -14.40
CA PHE A 11 -12.01 -6.34 -13.91
C PHE A 11 -11.14 -5.79 -15.06
N SER A 12 -11.17 -6.37 -16.27
CA SER A 12 -10.46 -5.78 -17.42
C SER A 12 -10.99 -4.41 -17.84
N LEU A 13 -12.24 -4.08 -17.48
CA LEU A 13 -12.84 -2.78 -17.75
C LEU A 13 -12.20 -1.68 -16.89
N THR A 14 -11.76 -2.00 -15.67
CA THR A 14 -11.09 -1.02 -14.80
C THR A 14 -9.75 -0.59 -15.40
N GLU A 15 -9.00 -1.53 -16.00
CA GLU A 15 -7.75 -1.22 -16.71
C GLU A 15 -7.98 -0.43 -18.00
N SER A 16 -9.03 -0.78 -18.75
CA SER A 16 -9.38 -0.09 -20.01
C SER A 16 -9.75 1.38 -19.78
N GLY A 17 -10.27 1.71 -18.58
CA GLY A 17 -10.63 3.06 -18.17
C GLY A 17 -9.48 3.93 -17.65
N ARG A 18 -8.23 3.47 -17.66
CA ARG A 18 -7.08 4.19 -17.05
C ARG A 18 -6.84 5.61 -17.58
N GLY A 19 -7.31 5.90 -18.80
CA GLY A 19 -7.26 7.24 -19.41
C GLY A 19 -8.39 8.19 -18.98
N LEU A 20 -9.33 7.74 -18.14
CA LEU A 20 -10.53 8.48 -17.72
C LEU A 20 -10.49 8.70 -16.19
N PRO A 21 -9.64 9.62 -15.68
CA PRO A 21 -9.38 9.76 -14.25
C PRO A 21 -10.62 10.13 -13.42
N ASN A 22 -11.63 10.74 -14.05
CA ASN A 22 -12.91 11.08 -13.42
C ASN A 22 -13.83 9.88 -13.17
N LEU A 23 -13.49 8.69 -13.69
CA LEU A 23 -14.20 7.44 -13.44
C LEU A 23 -13.51 6.56 -12.39
N HIS A 24 -12.39 7.03 -11.82
CA HIS A 24 -11.65 6.35 -10.76
C HIS A 24 -11.76 7.12 -9.45
N ASP A 25 -11.63 6.38 -8.35
CA ASP A 25 -11.41 7.01 -7.06
C ASP A 25 -10.10 7.83 -7.07
N PRO A 26 -10.01 8.89 -6.25
CA PRO A 26 -8.77 9.64 -6.10
C PRO A 26 -7.62 8.73 -5.67
N LEU A 27 -6.42 9.03 -6.17
CA LEU A 27 -5.21 8.35 -5.73
C LEU A 27 -5.02 8.56 -4.23
N PHE A 28 -4.83 7.47 -3.51
CA PHE A 28 -4.47 7.47 -2.10
C PHE A 28 -2.96 7.25 -1.97
N THR A 29 -2.27 8.19 -1.30
CA THR A 29 -0.85 8.07 -0.98
C THR A 29 -0.69 7.64 0.47
N PRO A 30 -0.16 6.43 0.74
CA PRO A 30 0.07 5.97 2.10
C PRO A 30 1.07 6.86 2.85
N SER A 31 0.85 7.09 4.13
CA SER A 31 1.75 7.88 4.98
C SER A 31 2.86 7.01 5.56
N ILE A 32 3.97 7.65 5.98
CA ILE A 32 4.98 7.00 6.81
C ILE A 32 4.72 7.45 8.26
N PRO A 33 4.55 6.52 9.22
CA PRO A 33 4.36 6.89 10.62
C PRO A 33 5.54 7.72 11.14
N PRO A 34 5.31 8.76 11.95
CA PRO A 34 6.40 9.60 12.46
C PRO A 34 7.57 8.84 13.12
N PRO A 35 7.34 7.77 13.92
CA PRO A 35 8.44 6.98 14.49
C PRO A 35 9.35 6.31 13.45
N LEU A 36 8.86 6.10 12.23
CA LEU A 36 9.53 5.39 11.15
C LEU A 36 9.99 6.32 10.02
N ALA A 37 9.86 7.64 10.20
CA ALA A 37 10.24 8.63 9.18
C ALA A 37 11.75 8.64 8.86
N LEU A 38 12.58 8.17 9.78
CA LEU A 38 14.03 8.02 9.62
C LEU A 38 14.39 6.54 9.54
N PRO A 39 14.65 5.99 8.33
CA PRO A 39 14.94 4.57 8.15
C PRO A 39 16.06 4.07 9.08
N ALA A 40 17.15 4.82 9.22
CA ALA A 40 18.30 4.47 10.06
C ALA A 40 18.00 4.32 11.56
N ARG A 41 16.82 4.76 12.03
CA ARG A 41 16.39 4.68 13.44
C ARG A 41 15.24 3.68 13.64
N THR A 42 14.90 2.89 12.63
CA THR A 42 13.78 1.94 12.69
C THR A 42 13.93 0.96 13.85
N PHE A 43 15.13 0.40 14.07
CA PHE A 43 15.38 -0.49 15.21
C PHE A 43 15.26 0.21 16.57
N ASP A 44 15.64 1.49 16.66
CA ASP A 44 15.50 2.25 17.90
C ASP A 44 14.03 2.52 18.22
N ALA A 45 13.23 2.83 17.20
CA ALA A 45 11.80 3.03 17.34
C ALA A 45 11.09 1.75 17.83
N ILE A 46 11.44 0.59 17.26
CA ILE A 46 10.89 -0.72 17.67
C ILE A 46 11.33 -1.09 19.09
N ARG A 47 12.56 -0.76 19.50
CA ARG A 47 13.02 -1.01 20.88
C ARG A 47 12.24 -0.20 21.92
N GLN A 48 11.74 0.97 21.54
CA GLN A 48 10.98 1.82 22.46
C GLN A 48 9.59 1.24 22.69
N ASN A 49 8.88 0.85 21.63
CA ASN A 49 7.52 0.31 21.71
C ASN A 49 7.20 -0.52 20.46
N ASP A 50 6.21 -1.41 20.57
CA ASP A 50 5.64 -2.09 19.40
C ASP A 50 5.03 -1.07 18.41
N ILE A 51 5.22 -1.31 17.12
CA ILE A 51 4.70 -0.47 16.03
C ILE A 51 3.81 -1.32 15.13
N LEU A 52 2.53 -0.94 15.03
CA LEU A 52 1.56 -1.54 14.11
C LEU A 52 1.47 -0.70 12.84
N LEU A 53 1.46 -1.35 11.67
CA LEU A 53 1.18 -0.71 10.38
C LEU A 53 -0.20 -1.13 9.86
N HIS A 54 -1.08 -0.17 9.64
CA HIS A 54 -2.42 -0.38 9.11
C HIS A 54 -2.44 -0.17 7.60
N HIS A 55 -2.35 -1.27 6.85
CA HIS A 55 -2.44 -1.22 5.39
C HIS A 55 -3.89 -1.11 4.91
N PRO A 56 -4.15 -0.36 3.81
CA PRO A 56 -3.17 0.29 2.91
C PRO A 56 -2.77 1.72 3.32
N TYR A 57 -3.17 2.19 4.51
CA TYR A 57 -3.05 3.59 4.92
C TYR A 57 -1.64 4.01 5.27
N GLU A 58 -0.87 3.08 5.85
CA GLU A 58 0.54 3.27 6.15
C GLU A 58 1.40 2.53 5.13
N SER A 59 2.49 3.18 4.71
CA SER A 59 3.41 2.68 3.70
C SER A 59 4.09 1.39 4.16
N PHE A 60 4.31 0.47 3.22
CA PHE A 60 5.11 -0.74 3.45
C PHE A 60 6.63 -0.48 3.41
N GLN A 61 7.05 0.72 2.99
CA GLN A 61 8.45 1.11 2.88
C GLN A 61 9.29 0.85 4.15
N PRO A 62 8.79 1.11 5.38
CA PRO A 62 9.56 0.84 6.60
C PRO A 62 9.95 -0.64 6.77
N ILE A 63 9.12 -1.57 6.28
CA ILE A 63 9.42 -3.00 6.34
C ILE A 63 10.58 -3.36 5.40
N ILE A 64 10.60 -2.77 4.21
CA ILE A 64 11.70 -2.96 3.25
C ILE A 64 13.01 -2.42 3.83
N SER A 65 12.99 -1.18 4.33
CA SER A 65 14.19 -0.57 4.92
C SER A 65 14.69 -1.29 6.19
N LEU A 66 13.80 -1.92 6.95
CA LEU A 66 14.17 -2.78 8.08
C LEU A 66 14.94 -4.02 7.59
N LEU A 67 14.44 -4.69 6.56
CA LEU A 67 15.09 -5.87 5.99
C LEU A 67 16.46 -5.53 5.39
N GLU A 68 16.56 -4.42 4.67
CA GLU A 68 17.83 -3.95 4.08
C GLU A 68 18.89 -3.65 5.14
N GLN A 69 18.52 -3.10 6.30
CA GLN A 69 19.45 -2.83 7.40
C GLN A 69 19.85 -4.08 8.20
N ALA A 70 19.10 -5.17 8.06
CA ALA A 70 19.34 -6.41 8.77
C ALA A 70 20.24 -7.41 7.99
N ALA A 71 20.45 -7.16 6.69
CA ALA A 71 21.27 -7.97 5.79
C ALA A 71 22.77 -7.67 5.93
#